data_AF-A0A0E9Y2G6-F1
#
_entry.id   AF-A0A0E9Y2G6-F1
#
_cell.length_a   1.000
_cell.length_b   1.000
_cell.length_c   1.000
_cell.angle_alpha   90.00
_cell.angle_beta   90.00
_cell.angle_gamma   90.00
#
_symmetry.space_group_name_H-M   'P 1'
#
loop_
_entity.id
_entity.type
_entity.pdbx_description
1 polymer ?
#
loop_
_entity_poly.entity_id
_entity_poly.type
_entity_poly.pdbx_seq_one_letter_code
_entity_poly.pdbx_strand_id
1 'polypeptide(L)'
;YAYSRGLGASLLDMPYNGFDYSMSILLPVDRAGVESVKGKLTLEEFRKLLYNLREATVQVHLPRFKLEEEYKLKKVLPKVGIQKVFDKSQADLSGINGGRDLFVDEVVHKAVVEVNEEG
;
A
#
# COMPACT_ATOMS: atom_id res chain seq x y z
N TYR A 1 6.86 18.14 -3.49
CA TYR A 1 8.13 17.57 -2.97
C TYR A 1 8.27 17.87 -1.48
N ALA A 2 8.71 16.90 -0.69
CA ALA A 2 9.04 17.06 0.73
C ALA A 2 10.23 16.15 1.10
N TYR A 3 10.92 16.46 2.19
CA TYR A 3 11.99 15.61 2.74
C TYR A 3 11.77 15.39 4.23
N SER A 4 11.86 14.14 4.69
CA SER A 4 11.83 13.80 6.12
C SER A 4 13.20 13.31 6.58
N ARG A 5 13.81 14.07 7.50
CA ARG A 5 15.05 13.64 8.19
C ARG A 5 14.83 12.42 9.08
N GLY A 6 13.65 12.29 9.70
CA GLY A 6 13.33 11.17 10.58
C GLY A 6 13.23 9.84 9.81
N LEU A 7 12.63 9.89 8.62
CA LEU A 7 12.56 8.73 7.73
C LEU A 7 13.84 8.54 6.91
N GLY A 8 14.61 9.61 6.67
CA GLY A 8 15.75 9.57 5.76
C GLY A 8 15.31 9.36 4.31
N ALA A 9 14.19 10.00 3.92
CA ALA A 9 13.55 9.81 2.64
C ALA A 9 12.91 11.10 2.12
N SER A 10 12.86 11.24 0.80
CA SER A 10 12.12 12.29 0.11
C SER A 10 10.77 11.76 -0.38
N LEU A 11 9.73 12.58 -0.30
CA LEU A 11 8.43 12.34 -0.92
C LEU A 11 8.31 13.23 -2.17
N LEU A 12 8.09 12.58 -3.32
CA LEU A 12 7.61 13.21 -4.53
C LEU A 12 6.13 12.89 -4.68
N ASP A 13 5.31 13.87 -5.01
CA ASP A 13 3.89 13.67 -5.30
C ASP A 13 3.62 14.19 -6.71
N MET A 14 3.05 13.33 -7.56
CA MET A 14 2.82 13.58 -8.98
C MET A 14 1.32 13.48 -9.26
N PRO A 15 0.60 14.60 -9.43
CA PRO A 15 -0.82 14.57 -9.74
C PRO A 15 -1.06 14.01 -11.15
N TYR A 16 -2.12 13.22 -11.30
CA TYR A 16 -2.63 12.81 -12.60
C TYR A 16 -3.51 13.90 -13.21
N ASN A 17 -3.90 13.71 -14.47
CA ASN A 17 -4.87 14.57 -15.14
C ASN A 17 -6.16 14.69 -14.31
N GLY A 18 -6.63 15.92 -14.12
CA GLY A 18 -7.80 16.22 -13.29
C GLY A 18 -7.49 16.52 -11.82
N PHE A 19 -6.26 16.27 -11.34
CA PHE A 19 -5.81 16.59 -9.98
C PHE A 19 -6.58 15.91 -8.83
N ASP A 20 -7.53 15.02 -9.13
CA ASP A 20 -8.28 14.23 -8.15
C ASP A 20 -7.44 13.09 -7.54
N TYR A 21 -6.39 12.66 -8.25
CA TYR A 21 -5.50 11.58 -7.86
C TYR A 21 -4.03 11.97 -8.06
N SER A 22 -3.14 11.39 -7.26
CA SER A 22 -1.70 11.54 -7.42
C SER A 22 -0.95 10.23 -7.14
N MET A 23 0.23 10.10 -7.74
CA MET A 23 1.22 9.09 -7.38
C MET A 23 2.22 9.71 -6.39
N SER A 24 2.21 9.22 -5.16
CA SER A 24 3.19 9.57 -4.12
C SER A 24 4.32 8.54 -4.10
N ILE A 25 5.55 8.99 -4.36
CA ILE A 25 6.76 8.17 -4.38
C ILE A 25 7.65 8.56 -3.19
N LEU A 26 7.86 7.63 -2.25
CA LEU A 26 8.86 7.76 -1.19
C LEU A 26 10.19 7.16 -1.67
N LEU A 27 11.21 8.02 -1.78
CA LEU A 27 12.56 7.62 -2.17
C LEU A 27 13.51 7.73 -0.98
N PRO A 28 14.02 6.61 -0.43
CA PRO A 28 15.06 6.63 0.59
C PRO A 28 16.35 7.28 0.06
N VAL A 29 17.08 7.99 0.93
CA VAL A 29 18.38 8.56 0.57
C VAL A 29 19.44 7.47 0.38
N ASP A 30 19.37 6.40 1.18
CA ASP A 30 20.23 5.24 1.05
C ASP A 30 19.64 4.24 0.04
N ARG A 31 20.47 3.73 -0.86
CA ARG A 31 20.09 2.76 -1.90
C ARG A 31 19.51 1.47 -1.30
N ALA A 32 19.98 1.05 -0.12
CA ALA A 32 19.44 -0.11 0.60
C ALA A 32 18.41 0.28 1.68
N GLY A 33 17.89 1.52 1.65
CA GLY A 33 17.11 2.11 2.73
C GLY A 33 15.64 1.72 2.79
N VAL A 34 15.10 0.97 1.83
CA VAL A 34 13.65 0.67 1.72
C VAL A 34 13.11 -0.02 2.97
N GLU A 35 13.78 -1.04 3.50
CA GLU A 35 13.31 -1.75 4.70
C GLU A 35 13.39 -0.88 5.96
N SER A 36 14.41 -0.02 6.06
CA SER A 36 14.54 0.96 7.15
C SER A 36 13.40 1.99 7.13
N VAL A 37 13.06 2.50 5.94
CA VAL A 37 11.92 3.41 5.76
C VAL A 37 10.62 2.69 6.10
N LYS A 38 10.38 1.47 5.60
CA LYS A 38 9.19 0.68 5.91
C LYS A 38 9.00 0.45 7.42
N GLY A 39 10.08 0.16 8.15
CA GLY A 39 10.03 -0.05 9.60
C GLY A 39 9.73 1.22 10.41
N LYS A 40 10.05 2.40 9.88
CA LYS A 40 9.81 3.71 10.54
C LYS A 40 8.54 4.40 10.05
N LEU A 41 8.01 3.98 8.90
CA LEU A 41 6.87 4.62 8.27
C LEU A 41 5.60 4.34 9.09
N THR A 42 5.05 5.40 9.66
CA THR A 42 3.74 5.38 10.33
C THR A 42 2.76 6.26 9.57
N LEU A 43 1.47 6.11 9.85
CA LEU A 43 0.44 6.99 9.30
C LEU A 43 0.69 8.46 9.68
N GLU A 44 1.19 8.71 10.88
CA GLU A 44 1.52 10.06 11.35
C GLU A 44 2.68 10.66 10.56
N GLU A 45 3.77 9.91 10.38
CA GLU A 45 4.92 10.35 9.59
C GLU A 45 4.57 10.58 8.12
N PHE A 46 3.73 9.71 7.56
CA PHE A 46 3.25 9.87 6.19
C PHE A 46 2.37 11.13 6.03
N ARG A 47 1.45 11.39 6.97
CA ARG A 47 0.63 12.61 6.98
C ARG A 47 1.48 13.87 7.13
N LYS A 48 2.51 13.85 7.98
CA LYS A 48 3.47 14.95 8.10
C LYS A 48 4.20 15.21 6.79
N LEU A 49 4.62 14.17 6.07
CA LEU A 49 5.24 14.31 4.75
C LEU A 49 4.28 14.98 3.74
N LEU A 50 3.03 14.52 3.68
CA LEU A 50 2.00 15.10 2.80
C LEU A 50 1.74 16.57 3.11
N TYR A 51 1.61 16.93 4.40
CA TYR A 51 1.41 18.32 4.82
C TYR A 51 2.59 19.24 4.46
N ASN A 52 3.80 18.70 4.45
CA ASN A 52 5.02 19.45 4.14
C ASN A 52 5.36 19.48 2.64
N LEU A 53 4.50 18.92 1.77
CA LEU A 53 4.67 19.01 0.33
C LEU A 53 4.67 20.47 -0.11
N ARG A 54 5.66 20.81 -0.93
CA ARG A 54 5.74 22.09 -1.62
C ARG A 54 5.93 21.85 -3.11
N GLU A 55 5.34 22.73 -3.92
CA GLU A 55 5.69 22.82 -5.33
C GLU A 55 7.17 23.14 -5.47
N ALA A 56 7.85 22.39 -6.31
CA ALA A 56 9.27 22.56 -6.57
C ALA A 56 9.60 22.02 -7.96
N THR A 57 10.49 22.71 -8.67
CA THR A 57 11.07 22.18 -9.90
C THR A 57 12.02 21.05 -9.55
N VAL A 58 11.70 19.83 -10.01
CA VAL A 58 12.49 18.62 -9.74
C VAL A 58 12.75 17.87 -11.04
N GLN A 59 13.98 17.36 -11.20
CA GLN A 59 14.32 16.43 -12.28
C GLN A 59 14.01 15.01 -11.81
N VAL A 60 13.07 14.35 -12.47
CA VAL A 60 12.58 13.03 -12.09
C VAL A 60 13.06 12.01 -13.13
N HIS A 61 13.69 10.93 -12.65
CA HIS A 61 14.04 9.77 -13.45
C HIS A 61 13.27 8.57 -12.88
N LEU A 62 12.17 8.22 -13.53
CA LEU A 62 11.28 7.13 -13.11
C LEU A 62 11.32 6.02 -14.16
N PRO A 63 11.71 4.79 -13.80
CA PRO A 63 11.66 3.66 -14.73
C PRO A 63 10.22 3.35 -15.14
N ARG A 64 10.00 2.96 -16.40
CA ARG A 64 8.76 2.29 -16.79
C ARG A 64 8.76 0.90 -16.16
N PHE A 65 7.65 0.50 -15.55
CA PHE A 65 7.52 -0.83 -14.97
C PHE A 65 6.08 -1.32 -14.98
N LYS A 66 5.95 -2.63 -14.92
CA LYS A 66 4.69 -3.32 -14.69
C LYS A 66 4.87 -4.30 -13.54
N LEU A 67 3.99 -4.20 -12.56
CA LEU A 67 3.89 -5.11 -11.42
C LEU A 67 2.56 -5.83 -11.53
N GLU A 68 2.60 -7.17 -11.51
CA GLU A 68 1.41 -8.01 -11.44
C GLU A 68 1.62 -8.99 -10.30
N GLU A 69 0.80 -8.86 -9.26
CA GLU A 69 0.97 -9.61 -8.02
C GLU A 69 -0.36 -10.23 -7.60
N GLU A 70 -0.27 -11.45 -7.06
CA GLU A 70 -1.40 -12.18 -6.49
C GLU A 70 -1.09 -12.56 -5.04
N TYR A 71 -1.94 -12.10 -4.12
CA TYR A 71 -1.80 -12.33 -2.69
C TYR A 71 -2.90 -13.26 -2.18
N LYS A 72 -2.48 -14.37 -1.56
CA LYS A 72 -3.36 -15.23 -0.76
C LYS A 72 -3.47 -14.68 0.65
N LEU A 73 -4.55 -13.93 0.88
CA LEU A 73 -4.75 -13.17 2.11
C LEU A 73 -5.12 -14.05 3.30
N LYS A 74 -5.50 -15.32 3.11
CA LYS A 74 -5.67 -16.29 4.22
C LYS A 74 -4.43 -16.41 5.11
N LYS A 75 -3.23 -16.12 4.59
CA LYS A 75 -1.98 -16.14 5.38
C LYS A 75 -1.69 -14.85 6.14
N VAL A 76 -2.35 -13.75 5.76
CA VAL A 76 -2.08 -12.39 6.28
C VAL A 76 -3.20 -11.95 7.22
N LEU A 77 -4.45 -12.13 6.82
CA LEU A 77 -5.63 -11.68 7.56
C LEU A 77 -5.71 -12.24 9.01
N PRO A 78 -5.34 -13.51 9.27
CA PRO A 78 -5.28 -14.01 10.65
C PRO A 78 -4.27 -13.27 11.52
N LYS A 79 -3.14 -12.82 10.95
CA LYS A 79 -2.10 -12.07 11.70
C LYS A 79 -2.57 -10.68 12.12
N VAL A 80 -3.63 -10.17 11.50
CA VAL A 80 -4.25 -8.89 11.85
C VAL A 80 -5.62 -9.07 12.53
N GLY A 81 -5.93 -10.28 13.02
CA GLY A 81 -7.09 -10.57 13.85
C GLY A 81 -8.30 -11.17 13.14
N ILE A 82 -8.28 -11.24 11.80
CA ILE A 82 -9.37 -11.83 11.01
C ILE A 82 -9.06 -13.31 10.79
N GLN A 83 -9.45 -14.15 11.75
CA GLN A 83 -9.14 -15.58 11.73
C GLN A 83 -10.37 -16.51 11.71
N LYS A 84 -11.42 -16.18 12.49
CA LYS A 84 -12.58 -17.08 12.68
C LYS A 84 -13.29 -17.43 11.37
N VAL A 85 -13.33 -16.47 10.45
CA VAL A 85 -13.95 -16.63 9.13
C VAL A 85 -13.33 -17.75 8.30
N PHE A 86 -12.07 -18.11 8.56
CA PHE A 86 -11.33 -19.17 7.86
C PHE A 86 -11.40 -20.54 8.56
N ASP A 87 -12.00 -20.61 9.76
CA ASP A 87 -12.06 -21.83 10.57
C ASP A 87 -13.46 -22.45 10.46
N LYS A 88 -13.54 -23.69 9.97
CA LYS A 88 -14.82 -24.39 9.77
C LYS A 88 -15.66 -24.55 11.05
N SER A 89 -15.01 -24.59 12.21
CA SER A 89 -15.66 -24.78 13.51
C SER A 89 -16.04 -23.47 14.20
N GLN A 90 -15.41 -22.36 13.83
CA GLN A 90 -15.62 -21.05 14.46
C GLN A 90 -16.28 -20.00 13.56
N ALA A 91 -16.32 -20.22 12.24
CA ALA A 91 -16.96 -19.32 11.30
C ALA A 91 -18.46 -19.25 11.59
N ASP A 92 -18.97 -18.03 11.76
CA ASP A 92 -20.41 -17.78 11.79
C ASP A 92 -20.75 -16.82 10.64
N LEU A 93 -21.14 -17.41 9.51
CA LEU A 93 -21.61 -16.73 8.30
C LEU A 93 -23.12 -16.92 8.10
N SER A 94 -23.86 -17.17 9.18
CA SER A 94 -25.31 -17.41 9.16
C SER A 94 -26.13 -16.26 8.58
N GLY A 95 -25.59 -15.05 8.55
CA GLY A 95 -26.21 -13.92 7.84
C GLY A 95 -26.34 -14.10 6.32
N ILE A 96 -25.66 -15.08 5.71
CA ILE A 96 -25.70 -15.35 4.27
C ILE A 96 -26.78 -16.37 3.91
N ASN A 97 -26.78 -17.54 4.57
CA ASN A 97 -27.67 -18.65 4.21
C ASN A 97 -28.48 -19.22 5.40
N GLY A 98 -28.40 -18.62 6.58
CA GLY A 98 -29.07 -19.09 7.79
C GLY A 98 -28.39 -20.29 8.49
N GLY A 99 -27.35 -20.88 7.90
CA GLY A 99 -26.60 -22.01 8.44
C GLY A 99 -25.27 -21.62 9.07
N ARG A 100 -24.59 -22.58 9.71
CA ARG A 100 -23.22 -22.42 10.27
C ARG A 100 -22.21 -23.37 9.62
N ASP A 101 -22.50 -23.78 8.40
CA ASP A 101 -21.69 -24.68 7.58
C ASP A 101 -20.80 -23.94 6.58
N LEU A 102 -20.96 -22.61 6.46
CA LEU A 102 -20.15 -21.74 5.61
C LEU A 102 -18.91 -21.21 6.35
N PHE A 103 -17.79 -21.27 5.65
CA PHE A 103 -16.52 -20.65 6.04
C PHE A 103 -15.80 -20.17 4.77
N VAL A 104 -14.88 -19.23 4.93
CA VAL A 104 -14.05 -18.75 3.82
C VAL A 104 -12.85 -19.67 3.64
N ASP A 105 -12.75 -20.30 2.46
CA ASP A 105 -11.59 -21.13 2.17
C ASP A 105 -10.37 -20.30 1.76
N GLU A 106 -10.51 -19.28 0.93
CA GLU A 106 -9.41 -18.42 0.49
C GLU A 106 -9.91 -17.00 0.17
N VAL A 107 -9.02 -16.02 0.32
CA VAL A 107 -9.23 -14.67 -0.18
C VAL A 107 -8.04 -14.32 -1.07
N VAL A 108 -8.29 -14.21 -2.37
CA VAL A 108 -7.26 -13.89 -3.37
C VAL A 108 -7.38 -12.42 -3.76
N HIS A 109 -6.31 -11.66 -3.59
CA HIS A 109 -6.20 -10.29 -4.06
C HIS A 109 -5.19 -10.20 -5.19
N LYS A 110 -5.66 -9.96 -6.41
CA LYS A 110 -4.81 -9.76 -7.59
C LYS A 110 -4.79 -8.28 -7.96
N ALA A 111 -3.60 -7.71 -8.13
CA ALA A 111 -3.42 -6.32 -8.48
C ALA A 111 -2.38 -6.17 -9.61
N VAL A 112 -2.64 -5.23 -10.51
CA VAL A 112 -1.73 -4.86 -11.59
C VAL A 112 -1.51 -3.35 -11.52
N VAL A 113 -0.24 -2.94 -11.56
CA VAL A 113 0.18 -1.55 -11.68
C VAL A 113 1.10 -1.44 -12.87
N GLU A 114 0.82 -0.52 -13.78
CA GLU A 114 1.64 -0.21 -14.93
C GLU A 114 1.94 1.28 -14.91
N VAL A 115 3.21 1.65 -15.03
CA VAL A 115 3.65 3.05 -15.00
C VAL A 115 4.44 3.32 -16.28
N ASN A 116 3.95 4.30 -17.03
CA ASN A 116 4.56 4.82 -18.25
C ASN A 116 4.45 6.37 -18.27
N GLU A 117 4.89 7.02 -19.35
CA GLU A 117 4.91 8.48 -19.46
C GLU A 117 3.54 9.13 -19.68
N GLU A 118 2.53 8.38 -20.10
CA GLU A 118 1.17 8.88 -20.32
C GLU A 118 0.34 8.88 -19.03
N GLY A 119 0.70 7.99 -18.09
CA GLY A 119 0.01 7.79 -16.83
C GLY A 119 -0.15 6.31 -16.49
#